data_AF-A0A158BEP4-F1
#
_entry.id   AF-A0A158BEP4-F1
#
_cell.length_a   1.000
_cell.length_b   1.000
_cell.length_c   1.000
_cell.angle_alpha   90.00
_cell.angle_beta   90.00
_cell.angle_gamma   90.00
#
_symmetry.space_group_name_H-M   'P 1'
#
loop_
_entity.id
_entity.type
_entity.pdbx_description
1 polymer ?
#
loop_
_entity_poly.entity_id
_entity_poly.type
_entity_poly.pdbx_seq_one_letter_code
_entity_poly.pdbx_strand_id
1 'polypeptide(L)'
;MAVSVTKTRGNQKQRTRKDLLQAASRLMKQGHKPSLEEIAGEALVSRATAYRHFPSVDALLLEASLDVDTPDAGTLFSARGSDDPVARLLRVDAALNDMILANEAPLRMMLAHSLERVAKGEPEDEMPLRQNRRTPLIEAALAPARDRLKPASFDTLTQALALVIGTEAMIVCKDVLQLDKARARKVRRWAIRALVDAARRAGMDEADN
;
A
#
# COMPACT_ATOMS: atom_id res chain seq x y z
N MET A 1 19.11 25.41 9.37
CA MET A 1 18.52 24.69 10.54
C MET A 1 17.00 24.49 10.46
N ALA A 2 16.25 25.20 9.61
CA ALA A 2 14.79 25.04 9.48
C ALA A 2 14.34 23.70 8.86
N VAL A 3 15.07 23.16 7.87
CA VAL A 3 14.70 21.94 7.13
C VAL A 3 14.70 20.67 8.00
N SER A 4 15.54 20.61 9.04
CA SER A 4 15.64 19.44 9.94
C SER A 4 14.47 19.33 10.93
N VAL A 5 13.93 20.48 11.35
CA VAL A 5 12.83 20.56 12.33
C VAL A 5 11.48 20.19 11.69
N THR A 6 11.23 20.61 10.45
CA THR A 6 10.03 20.23 9.68
C THR A 6 10.00 18.74 9.39
N LYS A 7 11.14 18.15 9.00
CA LYS A 7 11.26 16.72 8.74
C LYS A 7 11.00 15.87 10.01
N THR A 8 11.42 16.37 11.17
CA THR A 8 11.21 15.71 12.47
C THR A 8 9.75 15.76 12.92
N ARG A 9 9.05 16.90 12.69
CA ARG A 9 7.61 17.04 12.98
C ARG A 9 6.74 16.20 12.05
N GLY A 10 7.06 16.16 10.76
CA GLY A 10 6.37 15.29 9.79
C GLY A 10 6.50 13.81 10.12
N ASN A 11 7.70 13.35 10.49
CA ASN A 11 7.93 11.97 10.94
C ASN A 11 7.13 11.62 12.21
N GLN A 12 7.08 12.54 13.19
CA GLN A 12 6.28 12.33 14.40
C GLN A 12 4.78 12.26 14.06
N LYS A 13 4.30 13.16 13.19
CA LYS A 13 2.91 13.19 12.74
C LYS A 13 2.52 11.89 12.01
N GLN A 14 3.39 11.38 11.14
CA GLN A 14 3.20 10.12 10.44
C GLN A 14 3.15 8.92 11.40
N ARG A 15 4.04 8.90 12.39
CA ARG A 15 4.07 7.86 13.42
C ARG A 15 2.77 7.84 14.22
N THR A 16 2.32 8.99 14.72
CA THR A 16 1.05 9.10 15.46
C THR A 16 -0.15 8.60 14.65
N ARG A 17 -0.25 8.95 13.36
CA ARG A 17 -1.34 8.43 12.51
C ARG A 17 -1.27 6.91 12.34
N LYS A 18 -0.06 6.38 12.14
CA LYS A 18 0.15 4.93 12.04
C LYS A 18 -0.25 4.22 13.34
N ASP A 19 0.11 4.79 14.49
CA ASP A 19 -0.23 4.23 15.81
C ASP A 19 -1.76 4.20 16.00
N LEU A 20 -2.47 5.27 15.59
CA LEU A 20 -3.93 5.33 15.59
C LEU A 20 -4.59 4.27 14.68
N LEU A 21 -4.06 4.07 13.46
CA LEU A 21 -4.57 3.03 12.55
C LEU A 21 -4.32 1.63 13.09
N GLN A 22 -3.15 1.39 13.67
CA GLN A 22 -2.82 0.11 14.27
C GLN A 22 -3.68 -0.19 15.50
N ALA A 23 -3.90 0.81 16.36
CA ALA A 23 -4.80 0.71 17.50
C ALA A 23 -6.22 0.34 17.07
N ALA A 24 -6.79 1.08 16.11
CA ALA A 24 -8.10 0.77 15.56
C ALA A 24 -8.15 -0.61 14.91
N SER A 25 -7.15 -0.99 14.13
CA SER A 25 -7.06 -2.32 13.51
C SER A 25 -7.04 -3.45 14.55
N ARG A 26 -6.31 -3.27 15.67
CA ARG A 26 -6.27 -4.25 16.77
C ARG A 26 -7.63 -4.37 17.46
N LEU A 27 -8.27 -3.26 17.78
CA LEU A 27 -9.60 -3.24 18.41
C LEU A 27 -10.67 -3.83 17.48
N MET A 28 -10.63 -3.53 16.19
CA MET A 28 -11.56 -4.11 15.21
C MET A 28 -11.41 -5.63 15.08
N LYS A 29 -10.18 -6.16 15.16
CA LYS A 29 -9.93 -7.62 15.18
C LYS A 29 -10.53 -8.33 16.41
N GLN A 30 -10.85 -7.59 17.48
CA GLN A 30 -11.54 -8.12 18.66
C GLN A 30 -13.08 -8.21 18.48
N GLY A 31 -13.60 -7.75 17.34
CA GLY A 31 -15.00 -8.00 16.93
C GLY A 31 -15.99 -6.87 17.24
N HIS A 32 -15.55 -5.70 17.67
CA HIS A 32 -16.41 -4.53 17.90
C HIS A 32 -15.91 -3.28 17.17
N LYS A 33 -16.82 -2.32 16.93
CA LYS A 33 -16.52 -1.02 16.31
C LYS A 33 -16.03 -0.04 17.39
N PRO A 34 -14.72 0.27 17.50
CA PRO A 34 -14.24 1.12 18.57
C PRO A 34 -14.55 2.59 18.32
N SER A 35 -14.79 3.32 19.41
CA SER A 35 -14.92 4.77 19.44
C SER A 35 -13.56 5.46 19.29
N LEU A 36 -13.57 6.75 18.94
CA LEU A 36 -12.34 7.53 18.84
C LEU A 36 -11.57 7.62 20.16
N GLU A 37 -12.28 7.56 21.30
CA GLU A 37 -11.68 7.60 22.63
C GLU A 37 -10.93 6.30 22.95
N GLU A 38 -11.52 5.15 22.64
CA GLU A 38 -10.87 3.84 22.80
C GLU A 38 -9.63 3.74 21.91
N ILE A 39 -9.73 4.20 20.66
CA ILE A 39 -8.59 4.22 19.72
C ILE A 39 -7.48 5.14 20.23
N ALA A 40 -7.82 6.35 20.71
CA ALA A 40 -6.83 7.30 21.22
C ALA A 40 -6.14 6.77 22.48
N GLY A 41 -6.89 6.14 23.38
CA GLY A 41 -6.36 5.47 24.58
C GLY A 41 -5.39 4.34 24.24
N GLU A 42 -5.79 3.43 23.33
CA GLU A 42 -4.95 2.33 22.85
C GLU A 42 -3.69 2.82 22.12
N ALA A 43 -3.77 3.96 21.41
CA ALA A 43 -2.64 4.58 20.75
C ALA A 43 -1.78 5.48 21.67
N LEU A 44 -2.13 5.62 22.95
CA LEU A 44 -1.46 6.47 23.94
C LEU A 44 -1.38 7.95 23.53
N VAL A 45 -2.46 8.48 22.94
CA VAL A 45 -2.56 9.88 22.52
C VAL A 45 -3.83 10.54 23.02
N SER A 46 -3.85 11.87 23.05
CA SER A 46 -5.06 12.60 23.46
C SER A 46 -6.15 12.53 22.38
N ARG A 47 -7.43 12.67 22.79
CA ARG A 47 -8.57 12.78 21.87
C ARG A 47 -8.40 13.93 20.87
N ALA A 48 -7.89 15.08 21.34
CA ALA A 48 -7.61 16.24 20.48
C ALA A 48 -6.52 15.93 19.43
N THR A 49 -5.51 15.15 19.80
CA THR A 49 -4.49 14.66 18.87
C THR A 49 -5.13 13.78 17.81
N ALA A 50 -5.97 12.81 18.20
CA ALA A 50 -6.65 11.92 17.26
C ALA A 50 -7.51 12.68 16.22
N TYR A 51 -8.30 13.67 16.65
CA TYR A 51 -9.10 14.53 15.75
C TYR A 51 -8.25 15.31 14.74
N ARG A 52 -7.01 15.68 15.09
CA ARG A 52 -6.10 16.37 14.17
C ARG A 52 -5.61 15.46 13.04
N HIS A 53 -5.58 14.16 13.26
CA HIS A 53 -5.15 13.18 12.25
C HIS A 53 -6.31 12.64 11.44
N PHE A 54 -7.48 12.47 12.05
CA PHE A 54 -8.66 11.92 11.37
C PHE A 54 -9.86 12.83 11.59
N PRO A 55 -10.47 13.36 10.51
CA PRO A 55 -11.58 14.30 10.61
C PRO A 55 -12.84 13.65 11.20
N SER A 56 -12.97 12.32 11.11
CA SER A 56 -14.04 11.56 11.73
C SER A 56 -13.56 10.17 12.13
N VAL A 57 -14.25 9.57 13.11
CA VAL A 57 -14.03 8.18 13.51
C VAL A 57 -14.32 7.21 12.36
N ASP A 58 -15.35 7.49 11.54
CA ASP A 58 -15.68 6.63 10.40
C ASP A 58 -14.57 6.63 9.33
N ALA A 59 -13.93 7.78 9.08
CA ALA A 59 -12.78 7.85 8.16
C ALA A 59 -11.59 7.03 8.67
N LEU A 60 -11.33 7.10 9.98
CA LEU A 60 -10.29 6.32 10.65
C LEU A 60 -10.58 4.81 10.56
N LEU A 61 -11.80 4.41 10.92
CA LEU A 61 -12.23 3.01 10.90
C LEU A 61 -12.24 2.44 9.50
N LEU A 62 -12.60 3.23 8.49
CA LEU A 62 -12.53 2.82 7.10
C LEU A 62 -11.09 2.51 6.69
N GLU A 63 -10.16 3.41 7.01
CA GLU A 63 -8.74 3.21 6.68
C GLU A 63 -8.12 2.05 7.48
N ALA A 64 -8.51 1.87 8.74
CA ALA A 64 -8.09 0.75 9.58
C ALA A 64 -8.66 -0.59 9.08
N SER A 65 -9.90 -0.63 8.59
CA SER A 65 -10.50 -1.83 7.98
C SER A 65 -9.68 -2.31 6.78
N LEU A 66 -9.24 -1.36 5.93
CA LEU A 66 -8.38 -1.66 4.79
C LEU A 66 -7.00 -2.19 5.22
N ASP A 67 -6.45 -1.74 6.35
CA ASP A 67 -5.21 -2.28 6.93
C ASP A 67 -5.41 -3.71 7.47
N VAL A 68 -6.56 -4.00 8.09
CA VAL A 68 -6.91 -5.34 8.58
C VAL A 68 -7.04 -6.34 7.42
N ASP A 69 -7.69 -5.93 6.34
CA ASP A 69 -7.92 -6.77 5.17
C ASP A 69 -6.70 -6.88 4.25
N THR A 70 -5.71 -6.00 4.42
CA THR A 70 -4.47 -6.08 3.65
C THR A 70 -3.75 -7.39 4.00
N PRO A 71 -3.38 -8.20 2.99
CA PRO A 71 -2.68 -9.46 3.22
C PRO A 71 -1.39 -9.26 4.01
N ASP A 72 -1.10 -10.17 4.94
CA ASP A 72 0.16 -10.18 5.68
C ASP A 72 1.25 -10.92 4.89
N ALA A 73 2.46 -10.33 4.82
CA ALA A 73 3.58 -10.93 4.08
C ALA A 73 3.98 -12.31 4.62
N GLY A 74 3.95 -12.51 5.93
CA GLY A 74 4.25 -13.79 6.57
C GLY A 74 3.23 -14.87 6.21
N THR A 75 1.94 -14.50 6.11
CA THR A 75 0.90 -15.42 5.65
C THR A 75 1.02 -15.77 4.16
N LEU A 76 1.37 -14.79 3.31
CA LEU A 76 1.54 -14.99 1.87
C LEU A 76 2.77 -15.83 1.51
N PHE A 77 3.83 -15.70 2.32
CA PHE A 77 5.12 -16.32 2.06
C PHE A 77 5.51 -17.24 3.22
N SER A 78 4.81 -18.37 3.34
CA SER A 78 5.25 -19.44 4.25
C SER A 78 6.66 -19.94 3.88
N ALA A 79 7.41 -20.45 4.86
CA ALA A 79 8.79 -20.92 4.67
C ALA A 79 8.95 -22.07 3.65
N ARG A 80 7.86 -22.74 3.25
CA ARG A 80 7.85 -23.78 2.20
C ARG A 80 7.42 -23.25 0.83
N GLY A 81 7.21 -21.94 0.71
CA GLY A 81 6.81 -21.28 -0.53
C GLY A 81 7.95 -21.22 -1.55
N SER A 82 7.58 -21.05 -2.82
CA SER A 82 8.54 -20.81 -3.90
C SER A 82 9.36 -19.53 -3.70
N ASP A 83 10.66 -19.59 -3.97
CA ASP A 83 11.58 -18.43 -4.01
C ASP A 83 11.58 -17.69 -5.35
N ASP A 84 10.92 -18.23 -6.40
CA ASP A 84 10.76 -17.50 -7.65
C ASP A 84 10.01 -16.17 -7.44
N PRO A 85 10.64 -15.00 -7.71
CA PRO A 85 10.03 -13.70 -7.49
C PRO A 85 8.78 -13.49 -8.34
N VAL A 86 8.69 -14.07 -9.54
CA VAL A 86 7.47 -13.98 -10.36
C VAL A 86 6.33 -14.69 -9.65
N ALA A 87 6.49 -15.95 -9.26
CA ALA A 87 5.47 -16.69 -8.53
C ALA A 87 5.02 -15.97 -7.24
N ARG A 88 5.96 -15.36 -6.50
CA ARG A 88 5.67 -14.59 -5.29
C ARG A 88 4.88 -13.31 -5.57
N LEU A 89 5.28 -12.54 -6.58
CA LEU A 89 4.55 -11.34 -7.00
C LEU A 89 3.15 -11.65 -7.52
N LEU A 90 2.97 -12.76 -8.23
CA LEU A 90 1.65 -13.21 -8.68
C LEU A 90 0.72 -13.59 -7.51
N ARG A 91 1.27 -14.04 -6.38
CA ARG A 91 0.49 -14.25 -5.13
C ARG A 91 0.08 -12.92 -4.51
N VAL A 92 0.98 -11.96 -4.42
CA VAL A 92 0.68 -10.60 -3.94
C VAL A 92 -0.39 -9.95 -4.81
N ASP A 93 -0.25 -10.02 -6.13
CA ASP A 93 -1.22 -9.51 -7.11
C ASP A 93 -2.62 -10.11 -6.91
N ALA A 94 -2.70 -11.42 -6.67
CA ALA A 94 -3.98 -12.08 -6.44
C ALA A 94 -4.60 -11.64 -5.10
N ALA A 95 -3.82 -11.67 -4.02
CA ALA A 95 -4.31 -11.35 -2.69
C ALA A 95 -4.75 -9.88 -2.56
N LEU A 96 -3.96 -8.94 -3.09
CA LEU A 96 -4.35 -7.53 -3.12
C LEU A 96 -5.55 -7.29 -4.02
N ASN A 97 -5.64 -7.96 -5.17
CA ASN A 97 -6.81 -7.86 -6.03
C ASN A 97 -8.09 -8.32 -5.31
N ASP A 98 -8.02 -9.42 -4.57
CA ASP A 98 -9.18 -9.94 -3.84
C ASP A 98 -9.60 -8.99 -2.71
N MET A 99 -8.64 -8.42 -1.97
CA MET A 99 -8.90 -7.35 -0.99
C MET A 99 -9.53 -6.11 -1.64
N ILE A 100 -9.01 -5.66 -2.79
CA ILE A 100 -9.52 -4.49 -3.51
C ILE A 100 -10.95 -4.72 -3.99
N LEU A 101 -11.26 -5.92 -4.50
CA LEU A 101 -12.62 -6.25 -4.95
C LEU A 101 -13.60 -6.32 -3.77
N ALA A 102 -13.18 -6.85 -2.62
CA ALA A 102 -13.99 -6.85 -1.41
C ALA A 102 -14.27 -5.43 -0.89
N ASN A 103 -13.33 -4.50 -1.12
CA ASN A 103 -13.36 -3.13 -0.61
C ASN A 103 -13.48 -2.07 -1.71
N GLU A 104 -14.14 -2.40 -2.83
CA GLU A 104 -14.07 -1.58 -4.04
C GLU A 104 -14.66 -0.17 -3.84
N ALA A 105 -15.85 -0.07 -3.23
CA ALA A 105 -16.53 1.19 -2.94
C ALA A 105 -15.72 2.12 -2.00
N PRO A 106 -15.28 1.68 -0.80
CA PRO A 106 -14.52 2.54 0.09
C PRO A 106 -13.15 2.95 -0.49
N LEU A 107 -12.48 2.07 -1.23
CA LEU A 107 -11.24 2.41 -1.91
C LEU A 107 -11.44 3.49 -2.98
N ARG A 108 -12.55 3.46 -3.72
CA ARG A 108 -12.91 4.53 -4.66
C ARG A 108 -13.18 5.85 -3.95
N MET A 109 -13.95 5.84 -2.86
CA MET A 109 -14.22 7.06 -2.10
C MET A 109 -12.93 7.69 -1.56
N MET A 110 -12.02 6.88 -1.03
CA MET A 110 -10.70 7.34 -0.59
C MET A 110 -9.89 7.96 -1.74
N LEU A 111 -9.90 7.33 -2.92
CA LEU A 111 -9.21 7.87 -4.10
C LEU A 111 -9.83 9.19 -4.56
N ALA A 112 -11.17 9.25 -4.70
CA ALA A 112 -11.87 10.45 -5.12
C ALA A 112 -11.58 11.62 -4.18
N HIS A 113 -11.67 11.38 -2.88
CA HIS A 113 -11.34 12.39 -1.87
C HIS A 113 -9.88 12.86 -1.99
N SER A 114 -8.94 11.94 -2.20
CA SER A 114 -7.52 12.30 -2.38
C SER A 114 -7.32 13.20 -3.62
N LEU A 115 -7.98 12.88 -4.73
CA LEU A 115 -7.89 13.66 -5.97
C LEU A 115 -8.57 15.03 -5.83
N GLU A 116 -9.74 15.10 -5.21
CA GLU A 116 -10.46 16.35 -4.97
C GLU A 116 -9.65 17.33 -4.12
N ARG A 117 -9.01 16.85 -3.04
CA ARG A 117 -8.18 17.70 -2.18
C ARG A 117 -7.05 18.37 -2.95
N VAL A 118 -6.36 17.60 -3.78
CA VAL A 118 -5.28 18.12 -4.66
C VAL A 118 -5.84 19.12 -5.67
N ALA A 119 -6.97 18.79 -6.32
CA ALA A 119 -7.59 19.66 -7.31
C ALA A 119 -8.09 20.99 -6.71
N LYS A 120 -8.51 21.00 -5.45
CA LYS A 120 -8.93 22.20 -4.71
C LYS A 120 -7.75 23.05 -4.23
N GLY A 121 -6.51 22.62 -4.44
CA GLY A 121 -5.32 23.32 -3.96
C GLY A 121 -5.26 23.39 -2.43
N GLU A 122 -5.86 22.40 -1.74
CA GLU A 122 -5.73 22.32 -0.29
C GLU A 122 -4.25 22.21 0.09
N PRO A 123 -3.80 22.90 1.15
CA PRO A 123 -2.40 22.90 1.54
C PRO A 123 -1.90 21.46 1.69
N GLU A 124 -0.75 21.18 1.09
CA GLU A 124 -0.06 19.91 1.28
C GLU A 124 0.11 19.67 2.77
N ASP A 125 -0.57 18.65 3.26
CA ASP A 125 -0.35 18.22 4.63
C ASP A 125 0.99 17.47 4.67
N GLU A 126 1.69 17.48 5.80
CA GLU A 126 2.92 16.69 5.98
C GLU A 126 2.66 15.16 5.83
N MET A 127 1.39 14.76 5.72
CA MET A 127 0.93 13.38 5.64
C MET A 127 0.59 12.98 4.20
N PRO A 128 0.99 11.77 3.76
CA PRO A 128 0.55 11.28 2.46
C PRO A 128 -0.96 11.09 2.45
N LEU A 129 -1.61 11.51 1.34
CA LEU A 129 -3.06 11.40 1.14
C LEU A 129 -3.55 9.95 1.17
N ARG A 130 -2.67 8.98 0.86
CA ARG A 130 -2.96 7.55 0.85
C ARG A 130 -1.79 6.76 1.40
N GLN A 131 -2.08 5.72 2.18
CA GLN A 131 -1.07 4.82 2.71
C GLN A 131 -0.49 3.90 1.63
N ASN A 132 0.81 3.65 1.70
CA ASN A 132 1.48 2.70 0.83
C ASN A 132 1.47 1.28 1.43
N ARG A 133 0.40 0.54 1.14
CA ARG A 133 0.21 -0.85 1.60
C ARG A 133 0.89 -1.90 0.72
N ARG A 134 1.11 -1.56 -0.55
CA ARG A 134 1.59 -2.49 -1.59
C ARG A 134 3.11 -2.65 -1.60
N THR A 135 3.87 -1.58 -1.38
CA THR A 135 5.34 -1.65 -1.46
C THR A 135 5.94 -2.66 -0.48
N PRO A 136 5.56 -2.72 0.82
CA PRO A 136 6.10 -3.74 1.71
C PRO A 136 5.85 -5.18 1.25
N LEU A 137 4.69 -5.44 0.63
CA LEU A 137 4.36 -6.76 0.08
C LEU A 137 5.17 -7.08 -1.19
N ILE A 138 5.40 -6.08 -2.03
CA ILE A 138 6.24 -6.19 -3.22
C ILE A 138 7.69 -6.46 -2.82
N GLU A 139 8.23 -5.71 -1.86
CA GLU A 139 9.58 -5.92 -1.35
C GLU A 139 9.73 -7.31 -0.72
N ALA A 140 8.76 -7.75 0.08
CA ALA A 140 8.74 -9.10 0.62
C ALA A 140 8.66 -10.18 -0.47
N ALA A 141 7.94 -9.93 -1.56
CA ALA A 141 7.90 -10.84 -2.70
C ALA A 141 9.26 -10.94 -3.41
N LEU A 142 9.97 -9.81 -3.51
CA LEU A 142 11.26 -9.70 -4.18
C LEU A 142 12.45 -10.06 -3.29
N ALA A 143 12.27 -10.20 -1.98
CA ALA A 143 13.34 -10.45 -1.02
C ALA A 143 14.30 -11.60 -1.43
N PRO A 144 13.84 -12.77 -1.94
CA PRO A 144 14.75 -13.85 -2.37
C PRO A 144 15.63 -13.51 -3.58
N ALA A 145 15.27 -12.47 -4.33
CA ALA A 145 16.00 -12.02 -5.52
C ALA A 145 16.84 -10.75 -5.25
N ARG A 146 16.87 -10.25 -4.01
CA ARG A 146 17.53 -8.98 -3.67
C ARG A 146 19.01 -8.96 -4.07
N ASP A 147 19.74 -10.04 -3.76
CA ASP A 147 21.18 -10.14 -4.03
C ASP A 147 21.49 -10.44 -5.51
N ARG A 148 20.46 -10.74 -6.31
CA ARG A 148 20.58 -11.02 -7.76
C ARG A 148 20.23 -9.81 -8.61
N LEU A 149 19.84 -8.70 -7.99
CA LEU A 149 19.46 -7.47 -8.66
C LEU A 149 20.33 -6.33 -8.14
N LYS A 150 20.72 -5.42 -9.03
CA LYS A 150 21.37 -4.17 -8.63
C LYS A 150 20.41 -3.33 -7.77
N PRO A 151 20.89 -2.54 -6.80
CA PRO A 151 20.03 -1.71 -5.96
C PRO A 151 19.11 -0.78 -6.77
N ALA A 152 19.64 -0.08 -7.76
CA ALA A 152 18.84 0.81 -8.62
C ALA A 152 17.75 0.04 -9.39
N SER A 153 18.08 -1.13 -9.95
CA SER A 153 17.11 -1.97 -10.66
C SER A 153 16.03 -2.53 -9.72
N PHE A 154 16.40 -2.87 -8.48
CA PHE A 154 15.46 -3.31 -7.45
C PHE A 154 14.47 -2.20 -7.08
N ASP A 155 14.97 -0.98 -6.90
CA ASP A 155 14.14 0.19 -6.56
C ASP A 155 13.19 0.54 -7.71
N THR A 156 13.70 0.61 -8.95
CA THR A 156 12.87 0.85 -10.13
C THR A 156 11.82 -0.25 -10.32
N LEU A 157 12.19 -1.52 -10.14
CA LEU A 157 11.25 -2.64 -10.23
C LEU A 157 10.14 -2.52 -9.19
N THR A 158 10.49 -2.21 -7.95
CA THR A 158 9.53 -2.04 -6.84
C THR A 158 8.54 -0.92 -7.14
N GLN A 159 9.04 0.23 -7.63
CA GLN A 159 8.20 1.36 -8.04
C GLN A 159 7.28 1.01 -9.23
N ALA A 160 7.82 0.37 -10.26
CA ALA A 160 7.04 -0.03 -11.44
C ALA A 160 5.94 -1.05 -11.08
N LEU A 161 6.24 -2.01 -10.20
CA LEU A 161 5.25 -2.97 -9.71
C LEU A 161 4.15 -2.28 -8.89
N ALA A 162 4.46 -1.21 -8.15
CA ALA A 162 3.45 -0.45 -7.40
C ALA A 162 2.43 0.25 -8.32
N LEU A 163 2.78 0.53 -9.58
CA LEU A 163 1.86 1.04 -10.60
C LEU A 163 0.85 -0.03 -11.05
N VAL A 164 1.31 -1.29 -11.14
CA VAL A 164 0.53 -2.42 -11.69
C VAL A 164 -0.28 -3.13 -10.61
N ILE A 165 0.21 -3.13 -9.38
CA ILE A 165 -0.38 -3.83 -8.25
C ILE A 165 -1.10 -2.80 -7.36
N GLY A 166 -2.39 -2.60 -7.58
CA GLY A 166 -3.25 -1.83 -6.68
C GLY A 166 -4.52 -1.27 -7.30
N THR A 167 -5.17 -0.36 -6.57
CA THR A 167 -6.50 0.19 -6.90
C THR A 167 -6.52 0.92 -8.25
N GLU A 168 -5.46 1.66 -8.58
CA GLU A 168 -5.37 2.40 -9.85
C GLU A 168 -5.36 1.45 -11.05
N ALA A 169 -4.63 0.34 -10.97
CA ALA A 169 -4.61 -0.67 -12.03
C ALA A 169 -5.99 -1.33 -12.20
N MET A 170 -6.73 -1.54 -11.11
CA MET A 170 -8.12 -2.02 -11.16
C MET A 170 -9.02 -1.02 -11.90
N ILE A 171 -8.94 0.27 -11.56
CA ILE A 171 -9.71 1.33 -12.22
C ILE A 171 -9.39 1.41 -13.72
N VAL A 172 -8.10 1.36 -14.10
CA VAL A 172 -7.71 1.35 -15.52
C VAL A 172 -8.29 0.13 -16.23
N CYS A 173 -8.16 -1.06 -15.65
CA CYS A 173 -8.67 -2.27 -16.28
C CYS A 173 -10.20 -2.27 -16.42
N LYS A 174 -10.92 -1.80 -15.39
CA LYS A 174 -12.38 -1.88 -15.30
C LYS A 174 -13.09 -0.71 -15.96
N ASP A 175 -12.66 0.51 -15.66
CA ASP A 175 -13.40 1.71 -15.99
C ASP A 175 -12.94 2.30 -17.34
N VAL A 176 -11.63 2.25 -17.63
CA VAL A 176 -11.06 2.76 -18.88
C VAL A 176 -11.09 1.70 -19.99
N LEU A 177 -10.49 0.54 -19.71
CA LEU A 177 -10.35 -0.53 -20.71
C LEU A 177 -11.55 -1.47 -20.77
N GLN A 178 -12.46 -1.41 -19.78
CA GLN A 178 -13.67 -2.24 -19.69
C GLN A 178 -13.41 -3.74 -19.88
N LEU A 179 -12.28 -4.21 -19.33
CA LEU A 179 -11.88 -5.61 -19.41
C LEU A 179 -12.70 -6.45 -18.44
N ASP A 180 -13.02 -7.67 -18.86
CA ASP A 180 -13.50 -8.68 -17.93
C ASP A 180 -12.40 -9.08 -16.91
N LYS A 181 -12.82 -9.75 -15.83
CA LYS A 181 -11.93 -10.17 -14.74
C LYS A 181 -10.79 -11.07 -15.22
N ALA A 182 -11.03 -11.95 -16.19
CA ALA A 182 -10.03 -12.89 -16.68
C ALA A 182 -8.97 -12.17 -17.54
N ARG A 183 -9.40 -11.26 -18.40
CA ARG A 183 -8.51 -10.46 -19.25
C ARG A 183 -7.71 -9.46 -18.42
N ALA A 184 -8.32 -8.75 -17.48
CA ALA A 184 -7.62 -7.86 -16.55
C ALA A 184 -6.53 -8.60 -15.78
N ARG A 185 -6.85 -9.78 -15.22
CA ARG A 185 -5.88 -10.66 -14.57
C ARG A 185 -4.75 -11.06 -15.53
N LYS A 186 -5.08 -11.49 -16.75
CA LYS A 186 -4.08 -11.89 -17.76
C LYS A 186 -3.10 -10.75 -18.07
N VAL A 187 -3.59 -9.52 -18.26
CA VAL A 187 -2.78 -8.33 -18.56
C VAL A 187 -1.86 -7.99 -17.39
N ARG A 188 -2.37 -7.90 -16.15
CA ARG A 188 -1.55 -7.59 -14.97
C ARG A 188 -0.45 -8.63 -14.75
N ARG A 189 -0.79 -9.92 -14.88
CA ARG A 189 0.19 -11.01 -14.75
C ARG A 189 1.25 -11.00 -15.85
N TRP A 190 0.90 -10.56 -17.05
CA TRP A 190 1.88 -10.36 -18.12
C TRP A 190 2.82 -9.20 -17.80
N ALA A 191 2.28 -8.06 -17.37
CA ALA A 191 3.07 -6.88 -16.99
C ALA A 191 4.05 -7.19 -15.84
N ILE A 192 3.60 -7.89 -14.79
CA ILE A 192 4.47 -8.32 -13.68
C ILE A 192 5.67 -9.12 -14.18
N ARG A 193 5.44 -10.10 -15.07
CA ARG A 193 6.53 -10.92 -15.65
C ARG A 193 7.49 -10.06 -16.45
N ALA A 194 6.96 -9.23 -17.35
CA ALA A 194 7.76 -8.37 -18.20
C ALA A 194 8.65 -7.41 -17.39
N LEU A 195 8.13 -6.84 -16.30
CA LEU A 195 8.89 -5.96 -15.41
C LEU A 195 10.02 -6.71 -14.69
N VAL A 196 9.76 -7.91 -14.16
CA VAL A 196 10.81 -8.72 -13.51
C VAL A 196 11.89 -9.11 -14.51
N ASP A 197 11.51 -9.52 -15.73
CA ASP A 197 12.47 -9.89 -16.76
C ASP A 197 13.30 -8.69 -17.23
N ALA A 198 12.69 -7.51 -17.34
CA ALA A 198 13.41 -6.27 -17.65
C ALA A 198 14.43 -5.91 -16.57
N ALA A 199 14.05 -6.01 -15.29
CA ALA A 199 14.96 -5.73 -14.18
C ALA A 199 16.14 -6.72 -14.12
N ARG A 200 15.92 -7.99 -14.48
CA ARG A 200 16.99 -9.00 -14.58
C ARG A 200 17.98 -8.69 -15.71
N ARG A 201 17.50 -8.23 -16.87
CA ARG A 201 18.36 -7.85 -18.01
C ARG A 201 19.18 -6.60 -17.75
N ALA A 202 18.57 -5.56 -17.17
CA ALA A 202 19.28 -4.34 -16.80
C ALA A 202 20.43 -4.60 -15.81
N GLY A 203 20.32 -5.65 -14.99
CA GLY A 203 21.42 -6.11 -14.13
C GLY A 203 22.62 -6.67 -14.90
N MET A 204 22.41 -7.21 -16.11
CA MET A 204 23.42 -7.84 -16.97
C MET A 204 24.11 -6.81 -17.90
N ASP A 205 23.36 -5.90 -18.52
CA ASP A 205 23.87 -5.02 -19.60
C ASP A 205 24.88 -3.95 -19.14
N GLU A 206 24.93 -3.64 -17.85
CA GLU A 206 25.90 -2.69 -17.27
C GLU A 206 27.10 -3.38 -16.60
N ALA A 207 27.19 -4.71 -16.64
CA ALA A 207 28.39 -5.43 -16.18
C ALA A 207 29.43 -5.62 -17.31
N ASP A 208 29.00 -5.43 -18.56
CA ASP A 208 29.80 -5.52 -19.78
C ASP A 208 30.26 -4.14 -20.32
N ASN A 209 30.14 -3.08 -19.51
CA ASN A 209 30.59 -1.72 -19.84
C ASN A 209 31.33 -1.09 -18.65
#